data_AF-A0A7S1DFZ1-F1
#
_entry.id   AF-A0A7S1DFZ1-F1
#
_cell.length_a   1.000
_cell.length_b   1.000
_cell.length_c   1.000
_cell.angle_alpha   90.00
_cell.angle_beta   90.00
_cell.angle_gamma   90.00
#
_symmetry.space_group_name_H-M   'P 1'
#
loop_
_entity.id
_entity.type
_entity.pdbx_description
1 polymer ?
#
loop_
_entity_poly.entity_id
_entity_poly.type
_entity_poly.pdbx_seq_one_letter_code
_entity_poly.pdbx_strand_id
1 'polypeptide(L)'
;DSDHAFGGFMVEVGWADGAAWGARNDEFFAHYNAGTLDLPAYVDFATSAWRRRPLTEALAMRQRFMVEVMKPALRPEAIELVERHRAAGDLIALVTATNEFVTAPIAEAFGIEHLIAVQLARDAEGR
;
A
#
# COMPACT_ATOMS: atom_id res chain seq x y z
N ASP A 1 3.05 -7.39 -4.59
CA ASP A 1 2.46 -6.06 -4.84
C ASP A 1 1.56 -5.72 -3.66
N SER A 2 1.88 -4.65 -2.92
CA SER A 2 1.14 -4.27 -1.71
C SER A 2 -0.16 -3.53 -2.01
N ASP A 3 -0.24 -2.75 -3.10
CA ASP A 3 -1.45 -1.99 -3.41
C ASP A 3 -2.55 -2.91 -3.92
N HIS A 4 -2.19 -3.84 -4.81
CA HIS A 4 -3.10 -4.87 -5.29
C HIS A 4 -3.60 -5.75 -4.14
N ALA A 5 -2.71 -6.16 -3.23
CA ALA A 5 -3.08 -6.93 -2.04
C ALA A 5 -4.01 -6.14 -1.10
N PHE A 6 -3.77 -4.85 -0.91
CA PHE A 6 -4.62 -4.01 -0.08
C PHE A 6 -6.01 -3.83 -0.70
N GLY A 7 -6.08 -3.58 -2.02
CA GLY A 7 -7.35 -3.51 -2.75
C GLY A 7 -8.15 -4.82 -2.68
N GLY A 8 -7.49 -5.96 -2.86
CA GLY A 8 -8.10 -7.29 -2.67
C GLY A 8 -8.64 -7.48 -1.25
N PHE A 9 -7.89 -7.04 -0.23
CA PHE A 9 -8.35 -7.08 1.15
C PHE A 9 -9.56 -6.16 1.39
N MET A 10 -9.62 -4.98 0.76
CA MET A 10 -10.81 -4.12 0.81
C MET A 10 -12.05 -4.80 0.22
N VAL A 11 -11.89 -5.59 -0.85
CA VAL A 11 -12.97 -6.40 -1.42
C VAL A 11 -13.41 -7.48 -0.43
N GLU A 12 -12.45 -8.21 0.15
CA GLU A 12 -12.73 -9.31 1.09
C GLU A 12 -13.53 -8.83 2.32
N VAL A 13 -13.18 -7.68 2.88
CA VAL A 13 -13.88 -7.10 4.04
C VAL A 13 -15.17 -6.34 3.66
N GLY A 14 -15.58 -6.38 2.38
CA GLY A 14 -16.83 -5.78 1.89
C GLY A 14 -16.79 -4.26 1.75
N TRP A 15 -15.61 -3.65 1.65
CA TRP A 15 -15.44 -2.20 1.44
C TRP A 15 -15.40 -1.79 -0.03
N ALA A 16 -15.20 -2.75 -0.93
CA ALA A 16 -15.26 -2.56 -2.37
C ALA A 16 -16.03 -3.70 -3.04
N ASP A 17 -16.71 -3.41 -4.15
CA ASP A 17 -17.32 -4.45 -4.98
C ASP A 17 -16.25 -5.18 -5.78
N GLY A 18 -16.15 -6.50 -5.62
CA GLY A 18 -15.06 -7.28 -6.19
C GLY A 18 -15.01 -7.28 -7.72
N ALA A 19 -16.16 -7.33 -8.38
CA ALA A 19 -16.22 -7.35 -9.84
C ALA A 19 -15.82 -5.98 -10.43
N ALA A 20 -16.38 -4.89 -9.88
CA ALA A 20 -16.05 -3.54 -10.31
C ALA A 20 -14.60 -3.17 -9.95
N TRP A 21 -14.11 -3.59 -8.78
CA TRP A 21 -12.73 -3.36 -8.37
C TRP A 21 -11.75 -4.09 -9.27
N GLY A 22 -11.95 -5.38 -9.51
CA GLY A 22 -11.10 -6.19 -10.39
C GLY A 22 -11.03 -5.61 -11.79
N ALA A 23 -12.18 -5.34 -12.41
CA ALA A 23 -12.24 -4.78 -13.75
C ALA A 23 -11.51 -3.43 -13.87
N ARG A 24 -11.66 -2.55 -12.87
CA ARG A 24 -11.01 -1.24 -12.87
C ARG A 24 -9.50 -1.36 -12.60
N ASN A 25 -9.09 -2.26 -11.72
CA ASN A 25 -7.68 -2.51 -11.46
C ASN A 25 -6.97 -3.07 -12.70
N ASP A 26 -7.60 -3.99 -13.43
CA ASP A 26 -7.06 -4.56 -14.66
C ASP A 26 -6.90 -3.50 -15.76
N GLU A 27 -7.86 -2.57 -15.87
CA GLU A 27 -7.77 -1.41 -16.77
C GLU A 27 -6.54 -0.53 -16.44
N PHE A 28 -6.36 -0.16 -15.18
CA PHE A 28 -5.20 0.63 -14.76
C PHE A 28 -3.89 -0.13 -14.93
N PHE A 29 -3.87 -1.44 -14.66
CA PHE A 29 -2.69 -2.27 -14.89
C PHE A 29 -2.32 -2.34 -16.38
N ALA A 30 -3.31 -2.39 -17.29
CA ALA A 30 -3.07 -2.28 -18.72
C ALA A 30 -2.48 -0.92 -19.11
N HIS A 31 -3.00 0.19 -18.57
CA HIS A 31 -2.44 1.53 -18.79
C HIS A 31 -1.01 1.65 -18.25
N TYR A 32 -0.72 1.05 -17.10
CA TYR A 32 0.63 1.00 -16.53
C TYR A 32 1.60 0.27 -17.47
N ASN A 33 1.23 -0.92 -17.95
CA ASN A 33 2.06 -1.69 -18.89
C ASN A 33 2.26 -0.97 -20.23
N ALA A 34 1.28 -0.16 -20.65
CA ALA A 34 1.39 0.66 -21.85
C ALA A 34 2.17 1.98 -21.63
N GLY A 35 2.53 2.32 -20.40
CA GLY A 35 3.17 3.60 -20.06
C GLY A 35 2.24 4.82 -20.18
N THR A 36 0.93 4.59 -20.18
CA THR A 36 -0.11 5.63 -20.37
C THR A 36 -0.97 5.83 -19.12
N LEU A 37 -0.49 5.41 -17.95
CA LEU A 37 -1.24 5.51 -16.70
C LEU A 37 -1.50 6.97 -16.31
N ASP A 38 -2.78 7.33 -16.18
CA ASP A 38 -3.20 8.55 -15.49
C ASP A 38 -3.05 8.33 -13.97
N LEU A 39 -1.97 8.85 -13.41
CA LEU A 39 -1.63 8.66 -11.99
C LEU A 39 -2.69 9.28 -11.04
N PRO A 40 -3.16 10.52 -11.23
CA PRO A 40 -4.29 11.06 -10.47
C PRO A 40 -5.53 10.16 -10.48
N ALA A 41 -5.96 9.68 -11.65
CA ALA A 41 -7.12 8.81 -11.75
C ALA A 41 -6.90 7.46 -11.04
N TYR A 42 -5.67 6.92 -11.12
CA TYR A 42 -5.30 5.70 -10.41
C TYR A 42 -5.34 5.88 -8.88
N VAL A 43 -4.76 6.98 -8.35
CA VAL A 43 -4.77 7.28 -6.92
C VAL A 43 -6.20 7.48 -6.42
N ASP A 44 -7.05 8.16 -7.19
CA ASP A 44 -8.47 8.30 -6.91
C ASP A 44 -9.19 6.95 -6.86
N PHE A 45 -8.82 5.99 -7.71
CA PHE A 45 -9.37 4.64 -7.64
C PHE A 45 -8.85 3.85 -6.44
N ALA A 46 -7.53 3.74 -6.27
CA ALA A 46 -6.86 2.93 -5.25
C ALA A 46 -7.24 3.35 -3.81
N THR A 47 -7.58 4.62 -3.61
CA THR A 47 -8.00 5.15 -2.31
C THR A 47 -9.51 5.06 -2.06
N SER A 48 -10.32 4.72 -3.07
CA SER A 48 -11.79 4.90 -3.05
C SER A 48 -12.55 4.07 -2.02
N ALA A 49 -12.03 2.91 -1.65
CA ALA A 49 -12.65 2.02 -0.68
C ALA A 49 -12.60 2.58 0.77
N TRP A 50 -11.69 3.53 1.04
CA TRP A 50 -11.38 3.94 2.41
C TRP A 50 -11.22 5.46 2.61
N ARG A 51 -10.86 6.27 1.61
CA ARG A 51 -10.58 7.72 1.80
C ARG A 51 -11.72 8.56 2.36
N ARG A 52 -12.97 8.09 2.23
CA ARG A 52 -14.16 8.80 2.76
C ARG A 52 -14.58 8.31 4.14
N ARG A 53 -13.95 7.25 4.65
CA ARG A 53 -14.25 6.69 5.97
C ARG A 53 -13.56 7.53 7.06
N PRO A 54 -14.05 7.51 8.30
CA PRO A 54 -13.31 8.07 9.42
C PRO A 54 -11.87 7.54 9.46
N LEU A 55 -10.90 8.43 9.70
CA LEU A 55 -9.48 8.09 9.71
C LEU A 55 -9.19 6.92 10.67
N THR A 56 -9.83 6.90 11.84
CA THR A 56 -9.70 5.82 12.83
C THR A 56 -10.14 4.46 12.29
N GLU A 57 -11.21 4.41 11.50
CA GLU A 57 -11.71 3.19 10.85
C GLU A 57 -10.74 2.71 9.77
N ALA A 58 -10.26 3.64 8.93
CA ALA A 58 -9.28 3.33 7.89
C ALA A 58 -7.96 2.80 8.48
N LEU A 59 -7.45 3.42 9.55
CA LEU A 59 -6.24 2.98 10.24
C LEU A 59 -6.41 1.61 10.91
N ALA A 60 -7.57 1.36 11.54
CA ALA A 60 -7.87 0.05 12.12
C ALA A 60 -7.90 -1.04 11.04
N MET A 61 -8.48 -0.75 9.87
CA MET A 61 -8.50 -1.69 8.76
C MET A 61 -7.11 -1.92 8.17
N ARG A 62 -6.29 -0.87 8.04
CA ARG A 62 -4.89 -0.99 7.65
C ARG A 62 -4.10 -1.89 8.60
N GLN A 63 -4.34 -1.76 9.91
CA GLN A 63 -3.67 -2.60 10.89
C GLN A 63 -4.09 -4.07 10.77
N ARG A 64 -5.37 -4.33 10.48
CA ARG A 64 -5.86 -5.68 10.19
C ARG A 64 -5.20 -6.27 8.94
N PHE A 65 -5.13 -5.51 7.84
CA PHE A 65 -4.38 -5.91 6.64
C PHE A 65 -2.93 -6.28 6.95
N MET A 66 -2.26 -5.50 7.80
CA MET A 66 -0.89 -5.81 8.20
C MET A 66 -0.76 -7.16 8.91
N VAL A 67 -1.72 -7.49 9.78
CA VAL A 67 -1.72 -8.75 10.52
C VAL A 67 -2.14 -9.94 9.66
N GLU A 68 -3.22 -9.78 8.90
CA GLU A 68 -3.89 -10.88 8.19
C GLU A 68 -3.20 -11.20 6.84
N VAL A 69 -2.61 -10.20 6.18
CA VAL A 69 -2.05 -10.35 4.82
C VAL A 69 -0.55 -10.08 4.78
N MET A 70 -0.09 -8.93 5.27
CA MET A 70 1.31 -8.54 5.05
C MET A 70 2.31 -9.31 5.89
N LYS A 71 2.08 -9.43 7.20
CA LYS A 71 3.01 -10.13 8.11
C LYS A 71 3.29 -11.58 7.66
N PRO A 72 2.28 -12.39 7.29
CA PRO A 72 2.52 -13.74 6.75
C PRO A 72 3.28 -13.75 5.42
N ALA A 73 3.18 -12.68 4.63
CA ALA A 73 3.84 -12.55 3.33
C ALA A 73 5.29 -12.02 3.43
N LEU A 74 5.74 -11.57 4.61
CA LEU A 74 7.13 -11.13 4.80
C LEU A 74 8.07 -12.32 4.76
N ARG A 75 8.92 -12.34 3.73
CA ARG A 75 9.88 -13.42 3.50
C ARG A 75 11.11 -13.26 4.42
N PRO A 76 11.57 -14.32 5.11
CA PRO A 76 12.76 -14.26 5.94
C PRO A 76 13.99 -13.69 5.21
N GLU A 77 14.17 -14.06 3.95
CA GLU A 77 15.32 -13.62 3.15
C GLU A 77 15.31 -12.11 2.87
N ALA A 78 14.12 -11.50 2.81
CA ALA A 78 13.98 -10.06 2.67
C ALA A 78 14.35 -9.34 3.98
N ILE A 79 13.98 -9.90 5.12
CA ILE A 79 14.35 -9.37 6.45
C ILE A 79 15.86 -9.47 6.62
N GLU A 80 16.45 -10.63 6.33
CA GLU A 80 17.89 -10.84 6.42
C GLU A 80 18.67 -9.90 5.50
N LEU A 81 18.15 -9.60 4.30
CA LEU A 81 18.78 -8.62 3.40
C LEU A 81 18.85 -7.23 4.03
N VAL A 82 17.76 -6.75 4.62
CA VAL A 82 17.72 -5.45 5.31
C VAL A 82 18.71 -5.44 6.48
N GLU A 83 18.74 -6.50 7.27
CA GLU A 83 19.66 -6.59 8.42
C GLU A 83 21.13 -6.66 8.00
N ARG A 84 21.46 -7.28 6.87
CA ARG A 84 22.84 -7.25 6.33
C ARG A 84 23.28 -5.83 5.98
N HIS A 85 22.44 -5.06 5.30
CA HIS A 85 22.73 -3.66 4.99
C HIS A 85 22.84 -2.81 6.27
N ARG A 86 21.97 -3.09 7.26
CA ARG A 86 22.01 -2.40 8.55
C ARG A 86 23.32 -2.66 9.30
N ALA A 87 23.77 -3.92 9.33
CA ALA A 87 25.04 -4.29 9.95
C ALA A 87 26.26 -3.71 9.23
N ALA A 88 26.15 -3.44 7.93
CA ALA A 88 27.19 -2.76 7.14
C ALA A 88 27.25 -1.24 7.40
N GLY A 89 26.27 -0.66 8.10
CA GLY A 89 26.17 0.78 8.31
C GLY A 89 25.59 1.53 7.10
N ASP A 90 24.90 0.84 6.20
CA ASP A 90 24.30 1.44 5.01
C ASP A 90 23.07 2.29 5.37
N LEU A 91 22.83 3.34 4.57
CA LEU A 91 21.57 4.06 4.57
C LEU A 91 20.52 3.26 3.78
N ILE A 92 19.41 2.89 4.42
CA ILE A 92 18.38 2.03 3.82
C ILE A 92 17.10 2.81 3.58
N ALA A 93 16.55 2.69 2.38
CA ALA A 93 15.24 3.26 2.04
C ALA A 93 14.34 2.22 1.34
N LEU A 94 13.04 2.24 1.66
CA LEU A 94 12.00 1.57 0.90
C LEU A 94 11.50 2.53 -0.18
N VAL A 95 11.70 2.18 -1.45
CA VAL A 95 11.25 2.99 -2.60
C VAL A 95 10.12 2.25 -3.31
N THR A 96 8.95 2.88 -3.44
CA THR A 96 7.74 2.20 -3.91
C THR A 96 6.77 3.16 -4.60
N ALA A 97 6.05 2.64 -5.60
CA ALA A 97 4.97 3.36 -6.27
C ALA A 97 3.65 3.33 -5.47
N THR A 98 3.48 2.39 -4.54
CA THR A 98 2.31 2.34 -3.66
C THR A 98 2.33 3.52 -2.69
N ASN A 99 1.15 4.08 -2.40
CA ASN A 99 1.01 5.21 -1.49
C ASN A 99 1.52 4.92 -0.05
N GLU A 100 1.86 6.00 0.66
CA GLU A 100 2.41 5.94 2.01
C GLU A 100 1.41 5.42 3.04
N PHE A 101 0.11 5.61 2.82
CA PHE A 101 -0.91 5.05 3.72
C PHE A 101 -0.77 3.54 3.81
N VAL A 102 -0.57 2.82 2.70
CA VAL A 102 -0.41 1.36 2.69
C VAL A 102 1.02 0.95 3.11
N THR A 103 2.04 1.69 2.69
CA THR A 103 3.44 1.23 2.78
C THR A 103 4.19 1.63 4.04
N ALA A 104 3.78 2.68 4.75
CA ALA A 104 4.39 3.07 6.03
C ALA A 104 4.50 1.92 7.04
N PRO A 105 3.43 1.16 7.37
CA PRO A 105 3.56 0.06 8.32
C PRO A 105 4.38 -1.13 7.79
N ILE A 106 4.57 -1.24 6.46
CA ILE A 106 5.45 -2.24 5.86
C ILE A 106 6.91 -1.84 6.08
N ALA A 107 7.25 -0.57 5.87
CA ALA A 107 8.59 -0.04 6.18
C ALA A 107 8.93 -0.22 7.67
N GLU A 108 7.98 0.09 8.55
CA GLU A 108 8.10 -0.16 10.00
C GLU A 108 8.34 -1.63 10.32
N ALA A 109 7.64 -2.55 9.65
CA ALA A 109 7.82 -3.99 9.85
C ALA A 109 9.21 -4.51 9.44
N PHE A 110 9.87 -3.85 8.48
CA PHE A 110 11.27 -4.10 8.13
C PHE A 110 12.27 -3.28 8.96
N GLY A 111 11.80 -2.37 9.83
CA GLY A 111 12.65 -1.42 10.55
C GLY A 111 13.41 -0.47 9.62
N ILE A 112 12.82 -0.11 8.48
CA ILE A 112 13.39 0.83 7.51
C ILE A 112 12.87 2.23 7.83
N GLU A 113 13.76 3.18 8.08
CA GLU A 113 13.40 4.56 8.46
C GLU A 113 12.97 5.41 7.25
N HIS A 114 13.64 5.26 6.11
CA HIS A 114 13.39 6.11 4.96
C HIS A 114 12.37 5.47 4.01
N LEU A 115 11.27 6.17 3.75
CA LEU A 115 10.23 5.74 2.82
C LEU A 115 10.08 6.78 1.70
N ILE A 116 10.26 6.34 0.46
CA ILE A 116 9.97 7.12 -0.74
C ILE A 116 8.76 6.46 -1.40
N ALA A 117 7.58 7.01 -1.10
CA ALA A 117 6.28 6.54 -1.57
C ALA A 117 5.45 7.70 -2.13
N VAL A 118 4.43 7.41 -2.94
CA VAL A 118 3.42 8.40 -3.34
C VAL A 118 2.79 8.98 -2.09
N GLN A 119 2.80 10.31 -1.94
CA GLN A 119 2.24 11.01 -0.79
C GLN A 119 0.80 11.43 -1.08
N LEU A 120 -0.14 11.03 -0.23
CA LEU A 120 -1.53 11.44 -0.35
C LEU A 120 -1.77 12.81 0.30
N ALA A 121 -2.54 13.63 -0.40
CA ALA A 121 -3.11 14.83 0.19
C ALA A 121 -4.15 14.42 1.25
N ARG A 122 -4.24 15.21 2.33
CA ARG A 122 -5.16 14.98 3.44
C ARG A 122 -6.12 16.15 3.60
N ASP A 123 -7.37 15.86 3.91
CA ASP A 123 -8.34 16.90 4.28
C ASP A 123 -8.13 17.41 5.72
N ALA A 124 -8.98 18.34 6.16
CA ALA A 124 -8.92 18.91 7.51
C ALA A 124 -9.15 17.87 8.63
N GLU A 125 -9.78 16.75 8.31
CA GLU A 125 -10.00 15.62 9.21
C GLU A 125 -8.90 14.55 9.11
N GLY A 126 -7.87 14.78 8.29
CA GLY A 126 -6.72 13.91 8.11
C GLY A 126 -6.95 12.71 7.20
N ARG A 127 -8.08 12.67 6.48
CA ARG A 127 -8.43 11.61 5.53
C ARG A 127 -7.75 11.80 4.19
#